data_AF-A0A956U7A7-F1
#
_entry.id   AF-A0A956U7A7-F1
#
_cell.length_a   1.000
_cell.length_b   1.000
_cell.length_c   1.000
_cell.angle_alpha   90.00
_cell.angle_beta   90.00
_cell.angle_gamma   90.00
#
_symmetry.space_group_name_H-M   'P 1'
#
loop_
_entity.id
_entity.type
_entity.pdbx_description
1 polymer ?
#
loop_
_entity_poly.entity_id
_entity_poly.type
_entity_poly.pdbx_seq_one_letter_code
_entity_poly.pdbx_strand_id
1 'polypeptide(L)'
;MDLEKAKRLVSACLSDPVIERLYEEGDELSRHQTKHDIDHANQVMELANKVTAELHNRFPDLLDDWTREVVIPLAAFLHDIGRAINVEDHAKAGAKWSLNYLKELRLS
;
A
#
# COMPACT_ATOMS: atom_id res chain seq x y z
N MET A 1 -1.14 19.31 -2.86
CA MET A 1 -2.37 18.50 -2.68
C MET A 1 -2.75 18.62 -1.22
N ASP A 2 -4.02 18.85 -0.92
CA ASP A 2 -4.51 18.95 0.46
C ASP A 2 -4.44 17.58 1.15
N LEU A 3 -4.14 17.53 2.46
CA LEU A 3 -4.00 16.30 3.23
C LEU A 3 -5.29 15.48 3.19
N GLU A 4 -6.45 16.12 3.31
CA GLU A 4 -7.74 15.42 3.22
C GLU A 4 -7.97 14.81 1.83
N LYS A 5 -7.52 15.49 0.78
CA LYS A 5 -7.53 14.91 -0.58
C LYS A 5 -6.58 13.73 -0.71
N ALA A 6 -5.42 13.78 -0.06
CA ALA A 6 -4.46 12.70 -0.03
C ALA A 6 -4.97 11.48 0.75
N LYS A 7 -5.71 11.68 1.84
CA LYS A 7 -6.36 10.58 2.59
C LYS A 7 -7.44 9.89 1.76
N ARG A 8 -8.17 10.63 0.92
CA ARG A 8 -9.09 10.03 -0.06
C ARG A 8 -8.38 9.16 -1.08
N LEU A 9 -7.13 9.49 -1.46
CA LEU A 9 -6.29 8.62 -2.30
C LEU A 9 -6.01 7.29 -1.62
N VAL A 10 -5.71 7.30 -0.32
CA VAL A 10 -5.54 6.06 0.47
C VAL A 10 -6.82 5.24 0.41
N SER A 11 -7.97 5.82 0.79
CA SER A 11 -9.26 5.11 0.76
C SER A 11 -9.60 4.57 -0.62
N ALA A 12 -9.35 5.34 -1.68
CA ALA A 12 -9.59 4.89 -3.05
C ALA A 12 -8.75 3.66 -3.42
N CYS A 13 -7.48 3.62 -3.03
CA CYS A 13 -6.61 2.46 -3.27
C CYS A 13 -7.09 1.21 -2.50
N LEU A 14 -7.53 1.38 -1.26
CA LEU A 14 -8.00 0.27 -0.42
C LEU A 14 -9.28 -0.39 -0.95
N SER A 15 -10.07 0.34 -1.75
CA SER A 15 -11.31 -0.15 -2.34
C SER A 15 -11.22 -0.40 -3.85
N ASP A 16 -10.04 -0.29 -4.46
CA ASP A 16 -9.91 -0.44 -5.92
C ASP A 16 -9.91 -1.93 -6.31
N PRO A 17 -10.88 -2.39 -7.11
CA PRO A 17 -10.96 -3.80 -7.53
C PRO A 17 -9.79 -4.24 -8.42
N VAL A 18 -9.07 -3.31 -9.06
CA VAL A 18 -7.84 -3.62 -9.80
C VAL A 18 -6.74 -4.05 -8.84
N ILE A 19 -6.62 -3.39 -7.68
CA ILE A 19 -5.62 -3.76 -6.67
C ILE A 19 -5.96 -5.10 -6.04
N GLU A 20 -7.24 -5.33 -5.70
CA GLU A 20 -7.71 -6.61 -5.18
C GLU A 20 -7.35 -7.77 -6.12
N ARG A 21 -7.70 -7.64 -7.41
CA ARG A 21 -7.38 -8.65 -8.42
C ARG A 21 -5.87 -8.91 -8.54
N LEU A 22 -5.03 -7.87 -8.50
CA LEU A 22 -3.58 -8.04 -8.58
C LEU A 22 -3.02 -8.78 -7.36
N TYR A 23 -3.60 -8.60 -6.18
CA TYR A 23 -3.20 -9.37 -5.01
C TYR A 23 -3.60 -10.85 -5.13
N GLU A 24 -4.81 -11.14 -5.63
CA GLU A 24 -5.24 -12.52 -5.90
C GLU A 24 -4.35 -13.22 -6.94
N GLU A 25 -4.10 -12.56 -8.08
CA GLU A 25 -3.21 -13.08 -9.14
C GLU A 25 -1.78 -13.30 -8.62
N GLY A 26 -1.26 -12.37 -7.80
CA GLY A 26 0.07 -12.47 -7.20
C GLY A 26 0.19 -13.63 -6.22
N ASP A 27 -0.82 -13.86 -5.39
CA ASP A 27 -0.86 -14.98 -4.45
C ASP A 27 -0.91 -16.32 -5.20
N GLU A 28 -1.71 -16.44 -6.26
CA GLU A 28 -1.76 -17.64 -7.09
C GLU A 28 -0.41 -17.97 -7.75
N LEU A 29 0.26 -16.97 -8.33
CA LEU A 29 1.58 -17.13 -8.96
C LEU A 29 2.67 -17.50 -7.94
N SER A 30 2.50 -17.10 -6.69
CA SER A 30 3.46 -17.35 -5.61
C SER A 30 2.95 -18.32 -4.53
N ARG A 31 1.93 -19.15 -4.84
CA ARG A 31 1.28 -20.10 -3.90
C ARG A 31 2.19 -21.09 -3.17
N HIS A 32 3.42 -21.24 -3.64
CA HIS A 32 4.45 -22.09 -3.04
C HIS A 32 5.24 -21.38 -1.92
N GLN A 33 5.02 -20.08 -1.74
CA GLN A 33 5.56 -19.23 -0.68
C GLN A 33 4.50 -19.01 0.41
N THR A 34 4.81 -18.17 1.40
CA THR A 34 3.80 -17.67 2.35
C THR A 34 2.68 -16.95 1.61
N LYS A 35 1.50 -16.85 2.23
CA LYS A 35 0.35 -16.17 1.65
C LYS A 35 0.62 -14.66 1.56
N HIS A 36 0.43 -14.06 0.38
CA HIS A 36 0.64 -12.63 0.11
C HIS A 36 -0.57 -12.03 -0.61
N ASP A 37 -1.78 -12.38 -0.16
CA ASP A 37 -3.04 -11.91 -0.69
C ASP A 37 -3.45 -10.53 -0.13
N ILE A 38 -4.65 -10.08 -0.49
CA ILE A 38 -5.19 -8.80 -0.04
C ILE A 38 -5.32 -8.73 1.50
N ASP A 39 -5.61 -9.85 2.16
CA ASP A 39 -5.67 -9.93 3.61
C ASP A 39 -4.30 -9.67 4.23
N HIS A 40 -3.23 -10.22 3.65
CA HIS A 40 -1.87 -9.93 4.08
C HIS A 40 -1.54 -8.43 3.95
N ALA A 41 -1.87 -7.81 2.81
CA ALA A 41 -1.65 -6.38 2.60
C ALA A 41 -2.38 -5.52 3.65
N ASN A 42 -3.62 -5.87 3.98
CA ASN A 42 -4.41 -5.22 5.03
C ASN A 42 -3.77 -5.36 6.41
N GLN A 43 -3.29 -6.55 6.77
CA GLN A 43 -2.62 -6.81 8.05
C GLN A 43 -1.33 -5.98 8.20
N VAL A 44 -0.52 -5.90 7.14
CA VAL A 44 0.72 -5.12 7.14
C VAL A 44 0.43 -3.62 7.26
N MET A 45 -0.59 -3.11 6.56
CA MET A 45 -1.03 -1.72 6.71
C MET A 45 -1.55 -1.43 8.14
N GLU A 46 -2.37 -2.31 8.71
CA GLU A 46 -2.87 -2.13 10.08
C GLU A 46 -1.73 -2.08 11.09
N LEU A 47 -0.74 -2.96 10.95
CA LEU A 47 0.47 -2.94 11.77
C LEU A 47 1.25 -1.64 11.58
N ALA A 48 1.47 -1.21 10.34
CA ALA A 48 2.17 0.04 10.05
C ALA A 48 1.47 1.25 10.69
N ASN A 49 0.13 1.30 10.65
CA ASN A 49 -0.66 2.35 11.29
C ASN A 49 -0.48 2.33 12.82
N LYS A 50 -0.52 1.16 13.45
CA LYS A 50 -0.31 1.02 14.91
C LYS A 50 1.10 1.46 15.32
N VAL A 51 2.11 1.03 14.59
CA VAL A 51 3.51 1.41 14.86
C VAL A 51 3.70 2.91 14.68
N THR A 52 3.15 3.50 13.62
CA THR A 52 3.28 4.93 13.35
C THR A 52 2.53 5.79 14.38
N ALA A 53 1.36 5.33 14.85
CA ALA A 53 0.65 5.97 15.95
C ALA A 53 1.49 5.97 17.25
N GLU A 54 2.10 4.84 17.59
CA GLU A 54 2.97 4.74 18.76
C GLU A 54 4.24 5.60 18.63
N LEU A 55 4.84 5.66 17.44
CA LEU A 55 5.97 6.55 17.16
C LEU A 55 5.59 8.01 17.37
N HIS A 56 4.44 8.44 16.85
CA HIS A 56 3.95 9.81 17.03
C HIS A 56 3.63 10.13 18.49
N ASN A 57 3.07 9.17 19.26
CA ASN A 57 2.83 9.37 20.69
C ASN A 57 4.12 9.64 21.48
N ARG A 58 5.22 8.97 21.11
CA ARG A 58 6.53 9.12 21.78
C ARG A 58 7.35 10.28 21.22
N PHE A 59 7.21 10.56 19.94
CA PHE A 59 7.98 11.53 19.19
C PHE A 59 7.05 12.29 18.21
N PRO A 60 6.26 13.27 18.71
CA PRO A 60 5.22 13.93 17.90
C PRO A 60 5.75 14.59 16.62
N ASP A 61 6.97 15.12 16.66
CA ASP A 61 7.59 15.85 15.55
C ASP A 61 8.47 14.97 14.65
N LEU A 62 8.52 13.64 14.88
CA LEU A 62 9.38 12.74 14.10
C LEU A 62 8.89 12.55 12.67
N LEU A 63 7.57 12.51 12.47
CA LEU A 63 6.93 12.31 11.18
C LEU A 63 5.83 13.35 11.02
N ASP A 64 5.76 13.97 9.84
CA ASP A 64 4.64 14.83 9.50
C ASP A 64 3.36 14.01 9.24
N ASP A 65 2.21 14.70 9.30
CA ASP A 65 0.90 14.07 9.07
C ASP A 65 0.80 13.44 7.69
N TRP A 66 1.46 14.03 6.69
CA TRP A 66 1.48 13.50 5.33
C TRP A 66 2.12 12.12 5.27
N THR A 67 3.28 11.97 5.89
CA THR A 67 4.03 10.72 5.93
C THR A 67 3.26 9.66 6.69
N ARG A 68 2.69 10.03 7.84
CA ARG A 68 1.93 9.14 8.72
C ARG A 68 0.60 8.69 8.12
N GLU A 69 -0.16 9.61 7.55
CA GLU A 69 -1.54 9.33 7.13
C GLU A 69 -1.67 8.94 5.66
N VAL A 70 -0.61 9.12 4.85
CA VAL A 70 -0.67 8.87 3.40
C VAL A 70 0.45 7.94 2.95
N VAL A 71 1.72 8.33 3.18
CA VAL A 71 2.87 7.62 2.60
C VAL A 71 3.02 6.22 3.19
N ILE A 72 3.06 6.11 4.52
CA ILE A 72 3.26 4.84 5.20
C ILE A 72 2.10 3.86 4.93
N PRO A 73 0.81 4.24 5.07
CA PRO A 73 -0.29 3.33 4.79
C PRO A 73 -0.27 2.80 3.35
N LEU A 74 -0.04 3.67 2.36
CA LEU A 74 0.04 3.25 0.95
C LEU A 74 1.24 2.38 0.66
N ALA A 75 2.42 2.74 1.18
CA ALA A 75 3.62 1.94 0.97
C ALA A 75 3.47 0.55 1.58
N ALA A 76 2.91 0.46 2.79
CA ALA A 76 2.63 -0.81 3.45
C ALA A 76 1.59 -1.64 2.68
N PHE A 77 0.50 -1.01 2.25
CA PHE A 77 -0.57 -1.69 1.52
C PHE A 77 -0.18 -2.11 0.11
N LEU A 78 0.76 -1.43 -0.56
CA LEU A 78 1.17 -1.74 -1.94
C LEU A 78 2.51 -2.49 -2.02
N HIS A 79 3.12 -2.87 -0.88
CA HIS A 79 4.50 -3.37 -0.86
C HIS A 79 4.71 -4.62 -1.73
N ASP A 80 3.69 -5.47 -1.83
CA ASP A 80 3.75 -6.76 -2.53
C ASP A 80 2.94 -6.80 -3.83
N ILE A 81 2.35 -5.67 -4.25
CA ILE A 81 1.49 -5.59 -5.45
C ILE A 81 2.20 -6.04 -6.73
N GLY A 82 3.54 -5.97 -6.75
CA GLY A 82 4.34 -6.38 -7.90
C GLY A 82 4.40 -7.88 -8.15
N ARG A 83 3.91 -8.71 -7.22
CA ARG A 83 3.95 -10.19 -7.36
C ARG A 83 3.16 -10.70 -8.56
N ALA A 84 2.04 -10.06 -8.91
CA ALA A 84 1.29 -10.37 -10.13
C ALA A 84 2.05 -10.03 -11.43
N ILE A 85 3.07 -9.18 -11.35
CA ILE A 85 3.79 -8.66 -12.52
C ILE A 85 5.10 -9.42 -12.72
N ASN A 86 5.88 -9.57 -11.64
CA ASN A 86 7.14 -10.30 -11.64
C ASN A 86 7.46 -10.75 -10.22
N VAL A 87 7.30 -12.04 -9.92
CA VAL A 87 7.53 -12.60 -8.57
C VAL A 87 9.00 -12.40 -8.11
N GLU A 88 9.96 -12.59 -9.00
CA GLU A 88 11.41 -12.55 -8.69
C GLU A 88 11.92 -11.12 -8.43
N ASP A 89 11.30 -10.11 -9.05
CA ASP A 89 11.64 -8.68 -8.90
C ASP A 89 10.40 -7.85 -8.53
N HIS A 90 9.56 -8.40 -7.64
CA HIS A 90 8.25 -7.83 -7.30
C HIS A 90 8.38 -6.45 -6.69
N ALA A 91 9.42 -6.19 -5.89
CA ALA A 91 9.65 -4.88 -5.29
C ALA A 91 9.79 -3.77 -6.35
N LYS A 92 10.61 -4.01 -7.38
CA LYS A 92 10.82 -3.03 -8.47
C LYS A 92 9.59 -2.93 -9.38
N ALA A 93 8.99 -4.08 -9.70
CA ALA A 93 7.79 -4.13 -10.54
C ALA A 93 6.61 -3.40 -9.87
N GLY A 94 6.39 -3.66 -8.58
CA GLY A 94 5.36 -3.02 -7.75
C GLY A 94 5.59 -1.52 -7.63
N ALA A 95 6.81 -1.07 -7.33
CA ALA A 95 7.12 0.36 -7.27
C ALA A 95 6.84 1.08 -8.60
N LYS A 96 7.23 0.48 -9.74
CA LYS A 96 6.95 1.03 -11.07
C LYS A 96 5.45 1.08 -11.35
N TRP A 97 4.72 0.01 -11.04
CA TRP A 97 3.29 -0.07 -11.24
C TRP A 97 2.55 0.96 -10.39
N SER A 98 2.81 1.02 -9.08
CA SER A 98 2.17 1.94 -8.15
C SER A 98 2.43 3.39 -8.54
N LEU A 99 3.64 3.74 -9.00
CA LEU A 99 3.94 5.08 -9.48
C LEU A 99 3.07 5.48 -10.67
N ASN A 100 2.84 4.56 -11.62
CA ASN A 100 2.00 4.83 -12.79
C ASN A 100 0.52 4.89 -12.40
N TYR A 101 0.06 3.91 -11.62
CA TYR A 101 -1.31 3.86 -11.11
C TYR A 101 -1.67 5.15 -10.35
N LEU A 102 -0.83 5.60 -9.42
CA LEU A 102 -1.09 6.82 -8.64
C LEU A 102 -1.07 8.11 -9.49
N LYS A 103 -0.34 8.14 -10.61
CA LYS A 103 -0.37 9.27 -11.55
C LYS A 103 -1.67 9.33 -12.35
N GLU A 104 -2.22 8.16 -12.66
CA GLU A 104 -3.42 8.01 -13.47
C GLU A 104 -4.70 8.04 -12.63
N LEU A 105 -4.60 7.73 -11.33
CA LEU A 105 -5.71 7.71 -10.39
C LEU A 105 -6.35 9.10 -10.28
N ARG A 106 -7.55 9.23 -10.84
CA ARG A 106 -8.35 10.45 -10.77
C ARG A 106 -9.28 10.35 -9.57
N LEU A 107 -9.01 11.17 -8.55
CA LEU A 107 -9.95 11.39 -7.46
C LEU A 107 -11.12 12.24 -7.99
N SER A 108 -12.29 11.62 -8.14
CA SER A 108 -13.55 12.30 -8.46
C SER A 108 -14.02 13.21 -7.34
#